data_AF-A0A0V0GCN3-F1
#
_entry.id   AF-A0A0V0GCN3-F1
#
_cell.length_a   1.000
_cell.length_b   1.000
_cell.length_c   1.000
_cell.angle_alpha   90.00
_cell.angle_beta   90.00
_cell.angle_gamma   90.00
#
_symmetry.space_group_name_H-M   'P 1'
#
loop_
_entity.id
_entity.type
_entity.pdbx_description
1 polymer ?
#
loop_
_entity_poly.entity_id
_entity_poly.type
_entity_poly.pdbx_seq_one_letter_code
_entity_poly.pdbx_strand_id
1 'polypeptide(L)'
;PSVKQCEDLNIYDWHINTKYYEADVRLCSKSDKTLSTPEFASSVEGVVIFFEPQSPRGLEPVNEWMPFLEEYEAEVKILVCNRCPETSTSLLSKLKVQEWCVKEGFELIELQPLVDEEWDKEQDFIETCGVDRIIQALQAHVWPNLVLKERRDPTTMAGLWHGGFCKSTVTDHDSHSTRTPRDQSENNGQNSSEVCEDQDQNTREHTRRTLDNIEPAAEELLNDETTDFCDLFSQLPMMKERASSMP
;
A
#
# COMPACT_ATOMS: atom_id res chain seq x y z
N PRO A 1 17.10 -21.25 -11.45
CA PRO A 1 17.97 -20.18 -12.02
C PRO A 1 18.96 -20.77 -13.03
N SER A 2 18.78 -20.43 -14.30
CA SER A 2 19.67 -20.84 -15.39
C SER A 2 20.71 -19.74 -15.57
N VAL A 3 21.99 -20.01 -15.29
CA VAL A 3 23.05 -19.00 -15.42
C VAL A 3 23.47 -18.93 -16.89
N LYS A 4 23.22 -17.80 -17.54
CA LYS A 4 23.82 -17.47 -18.84
C LYS A 4 24.92 -16.45 -18.61
N GLN A 5 26.16 -16.84 -18.90
CA GLN A 5 27.31 -15.97 -18.76
C GLN A 5 27.45 -15.17 -20.05
N CYS A 6 27.25 -13.86 -19.97
CA CYS A 6 27.53 -12.92 -21.04
C CYS A 6 28.31 -11.79 -20.37
N GLU A 7 29.60 -11.66 -20.69
CA GLU A 7 30.52 -10.59 -20.22
C GLU A 7 30.49 -10.32 -18.70
N ASP A 8 31.39 -10.93 -17.90
CA ASP A 8 31.68 -10.62 -16.48
C ASP A 8 30.49 -10.38 -15.51
N LEU A 9 29.27 -10.71 -15.95
CA LEU A 9 28.01 -10.46 -15.27
C LEU A 9 27.36 -11.79 -14.94
N ASN A 10 26.97 -11.93 -13.68
CA ASN A 10 26.10 -13.02 -13.28
C ASN A 10 24.65 -12.57 -13.49
N ILE A 11 23.94 -13.27 -14.37
CA ILE A 11 22.55 -12.94 -14.75
C ILE A 11 21.61 -13.99 -14.17
N TYR A 12 20.54 -13.52 -13.52
CA TYR A 12 19.49 -14.34 -12.95
C TYR A 12 18.13 -13.86 -13.49
N ASP A 13 17.44 -14.74 -14.20
CA ASP A 13 16.07 -14.47 -14.64
C ASP A 13 15.12 -14.55 -13.45
N TRP A 14 14.27 -13.53 -13.29
CA TRP A 14 13.23 -13.48 -12.26
C TRP A 14 11.89 -13.10 -12.91
N HIS A 15 10.93 -14.01 -12.79
CA HIS A 15 9.55 -13.75 -13.17
C HIS A 15 8.81 -13.16 -11.97
N ILE A 16 8.48 -11.87 -12.04
CA ILE A 16 7.66 -11.19 -11.06
C ILE A 16 6.20 -11.56 -11.33
N ASN A 17 5.54 -12.06 -10.30
CA ASN A 17 4.16 -12.50 -10.38
C ASN A 17 3.41 -12.00 -9.13
N THR A 18 2.72 -10.87 -9.26
CA THR A 18 1.96 -10.25 -8.16
C THR A 18 0.47 -10.56 -8.29
N LYS A 19 -0.34 -10.07 -7.34
CA LYS A 19 -1.81 -10.12 -7.46
C LYS A 19 -2.33 -9.35 -8.68
N TYR A 20 -1.59 -8.34 -9.13
CA TYR A 20 -2.08 -7.35 -10.09
C TYR A 20 -1.42 -7.46 -11.46
N TYR A 21 -0.21 -8.00 -11.55
CA TYR A 21 0.55 -8.03 -12.80
C TYR A 21 1.59 -9.17 -12.84
N GLU A 22 2.13 -9.38 -14.04
CA GLU A 22 3.33 -10.19 -14.27
C GLU A 22 4.37 -9.39 -15.06
N ALA A 23 5.66 -9.61 -14.80
CA ALA A 23 6.76 -9.00 -15.53
C ALA A 23 7.99 -9.92 -15.48
N ASP A 24 8.78 -9.93 -16.55
CA ASP A 24 10.05 -10.67 -16.58
C ASP A 24 11.22 -9.70 -16.41
N VAL A 25 12.04 -9.91 -15.38
CA VAL A 25 13.20 -9.07 -15.09
C VAL A 25 14.48 -9.90 -15.02
N ARG A 26 15.62 -9.25 -15.29
CA ARG A 26 16.93 -9.87 -15.15
C ARG A 26 17.71 -9.16 -14.05
N LEU A 27 18.10 -9.92 -13.02
CA LEU A 27 19.00 -9.44 -11.98
C LEU A 27 20.43 -9.68 -12.45
N CYS A 28 21.19 -8.60 -12.57
CA CYS A 28 22.59 -8.64 -13.02
C CYS A 28 23.49 -8.24 -11.86
N SER A 29 24.43 -9.11 -11.48
CA SER A 29 25.45 -8.81 -10.48
C SER A 29 26.77 -8.50 -11.16
N LYS A 30 27.34 -7.33 -10.83
CA LYS A 30 28.61 -6.81 -11.33
C LYS A 30 29.50 -6.39 -10.16
N SER A 31 30.80 -6.63 -10.28
CA SER A 31 31.79 -6.21 -9.27
C SER A 31 32.76 -5.14 -9.78
N ASP A 32 32.84 -4.95 -11.09
CA ASP A 32 33.73 -3.99 -11.75
C ASP A 32 32.97 -2.74 -12.22
N LYS A 33 33.64 -1.58 -12.12
CA LYS A 33 33.12 -0.25 -12.49
C LYS A 33 33.38 0.04 -13.95
N THR A 34 32.83 -0.78 -14.83
CA THR A 34 32.86 -0.54 -16.28
C THR A 34 31.46 -0.26 -16.78
N LEU A 35 31.34 0.66 -17.74
CA LEU A 35 30.08 0.80 -18.48
C LEU A 35 29.93 -0.44 -19.36
N SER A 36 28.77 -1.08 -19.27
CA SER A 36 28.35 -2.08 -20.25
C SER A 36 27.93 -1.40 -21.55
N THR A 37 27.38 -2.13 -22.52
CA THR A 37 26.91 -1.53 -23.76
C THR A 37 25.79 -0.49 -23.52
N PRO A 38 25.62 0.53 -24.39
CA PRO A 38 24.54 1.51 -24.25
C PRO A 38 23.15 0.87 -24.20
N GLU A 39 22.94 -0.23 -24.93
CA GLU A 39 21.68 -0.98 -24.92
C GLU A 39 21.42 -1.60 -23.55
N PHE A 40 22.47 -2.14 -22.91
CA PHE A 40 22.36 -2.61 -21.53
C PHE A 40 22.02 -1.45 -20.60
N ALA A 41 22.76 -0.34 -20.70
CA ALA A 41 22.57 0.83 -19.85
C ALA A 41 21.12 1.34 -19.87
N SER A 42 20.55 1.50 -21.07
CA SER A 42 19.15 1.93 -21.27
C SER A 42 18.08 0.92 -20.81
N SER A 43 18.48 -0.31 -20.47
CA SER A 43 17.56 -1.36 -19.99
C SER A 43 17.56 -1.52 -18.46
N VAL A 44 18.41 -0.76 -17.76
CA VAL A 44 18.52 -0.83 -16.30
C VAL A 44 17.45 0.04 -15.66
N GLU A 45 16.39 -0.59 -15.15
CA GLU A 45 15.30 0.10 -14.44
C GLU A 45 15.60 0.33 -12.95
N GLY A 46 16.51 -0.47 -12.38
CA GLY A 46 16.77 -0.48 -10.95
C GLY A 46 18.19 -0.89 -10.58
N VAL A 47 18.69 -0.31 -9.49
CA VAL A 47 20.04 -0.53 -8.97
C VAL A 47 19.97 -0.80 -7.47
N VAL A 48 20.66 -1.86 -7.04
CA VAL A 48 20.83 -2.23 -5.64
C VAL A 48 22.32 -2.24 -5.32
N ILE A 49 22.76 -1.40 -4.38
CA ILE A 49 24.16 -1.30 -3.98
C ILE A 49 24.30 -1.74 -2.54
N PHE A 50 25.11 -2.76 -2.29
CA PHE A 50 25.53 -3.12 -0.94
C PHE A 50 26.74 -2.29 -0.53
N PHE A 51 26.71 -1.72 0.69
CA PHE A 51 27.86 -1.06 1.29
C PHE A 51 28.05 -1.51 2.75
N GLU A 52 29.27 -1.30 3.24
CA GLU A 52 29.66 -1.62 4.61
C GLU A 52 29.75 -0.33 5.45
N PRO A 53 28.80 -0.04 6.35
CA PRO A 53 28.77 1.20 7.13
C PRO A 53 29.99 1.37 8.05
N GLN A 54 30.60 0.27 8.49
CA GLN A 54 31.79 0.28 9.35
C GLN A 54 33.09 0.44 8.56
N SER A 55 33.03 0.52 7.23
CA SER A 55 34.20 0.76 6.40
C SER A 55 34.80 2.14 6.72
N PRO A 56 36.13 2.25 6.88
CA PRO A 56 36.78 3.55 7.11
C PRO A 56 36.62 4.49 5.90
N ARG A 57 36.35 3.94 4.71
CA ARG A 57 36.06 4.69 3.48
C ARG A 57 34.60 5.10 3.36
N GLY A 58 33.75 4.59 4.23
CA GLY A 58 32.34 4.95 4.28
C GLY A 58 31.60 4.78 2.95
N LEU A 59 30.98 5.86 2.47
CA LEU A 59 30.24 5.91 1.21
C LEU A 59 31.12 6.20 -0.01
N GLU A 60 32.44 6.39 0.13
CA GLU A 60 33.33 6.60 -1.03
C GLU A 60 33.18 5.52 -2.11
N PRO A 61 33.14 4.21 -1.79
CA PRO A 61 33.02 3.19 -2.83
C PRO A 61 31.69 3.27 -3.59
N VAL A 62 30.63 3.74 -2.93
CA VAL A 62 29.29 3.98 -3.52
C VAL A 62 29.33 5.22 -4.41
N ASN A 63 29.96 6.30 -3.93
CA ASN A 63 30.15 7.52 -4.71
C ASN A 63 30.93 7.28 -6.01
N GLU A 64 31.88 6.35 -6.00
CA GLU A 64 32.61 5.93 -7.21
C GLU A 64 31.71 5.23 -8.25
N TRP A 65 30.54 4.69 -7.86
CA TRP A 65 29.55 4.14 -8.80
C TRP A 65 28.66 5.22 -9.42
N MET A 66 28.48 6.37 -8.76
CA MET A 66 27.49 7.38 -9.16
C MET A 66 27.59 7.83 -10.64
N PRO A 67 28.78 8.11 -11.21
CA PRO A 67 28.88 8.49 -12.63
C PRO A 67 28.35 7.42 -13.61
N PHE A 68 28.39 6.15 -13.20
CA PHE A 68 27.86 5.04 -14.01
C PHE A 68 26.34 4.91 -13.86
N LEU A 69 25.82 5.21 -12.66
CA LEU A 69 24.39 5.14 -12.38
C LEU A 69 23.61 6.29 -13.02
N GLU A 70 24.26 7.44 -13.19
CA GLU A 70 23.71 8.57 -13.94
C GLU A 70 23.41 8.18 -15.40
N GLU A 71 24.27 7.37 -16.04
CA GLU A 71 24.06 6.87 -17.41
C GLU A 71 22.90 5.86 -17.49
N TYR A 72 22.65 5.12 -16.41
CA TYR A 72 21.57 4.13 -16.35
C TYR A 72 20.20 4.76 -16.16
N GLU A 73 20.13 5.98 -15.62
CA GLU A 73 18.87 6.69 -15.30
C GLU A 73 17.85 5.85 -14.52
N ALA A 74 18.32 4.87 -13.72
CA ALA A 74 17.46 3.92 -13.03
C ALA A 74 16.46 4.62 -12.09
N GLU A 75 15.18 4.24 -12.20
CA GLU A 75 14.10 4.80 -11.39
C GLU A 75 14.09 4.26 -9.96
N VAL A 76 14.50 3.00 -9.77
CA VAL A 76 14.56 2.36 -8.46
C VAL A 76 16.00 2.29 -7.97
N LYS A 77 16.34 3.05 -6.93
CA LYS A 77 17.70 3.06 -6.34
C LYS A 77 17.64 2.62 -4.89
N ILE A 78 18.31 1.52 -4.57
CA ILE A 78 18.30 0.94 -3.22
C ILE A 78 19.73 0.84 -2.70
N LEU A 79 19.99 1.45 -1.55
CA LEU A 79 21.24 1.32 -0.81
C LEU A 79 21.03 0.33 0.33
N VAL A 80 21.82 -0.73 0.34
CA VAL A 80 21.67 -1.86 1.26
C VAL A 80 22.88 -1.95 2.17
N CYS A 81 22.64 -2.20 3.45
CA CYS A 81 23.69 -2.57 4.39
C CYS A 81 23.17 -3.61 5.39
N ASN A 82 24.07 -4.25 6.13
CA ASN A 82 23.64 -5.12 7.23
C ASN A 82 22.89 -4.31 8.28
N ARG A 83 23.57 -3.29 8.82
CA ARG A 83 23.03 -2.38 9.83
C ARG A 83 23.91 -1.14 9.96
N CYS A 84 23.30 0.03 10.03
CA CYS A 84 23.96 1.28 10.33
C CYS A 84 24.13 1.47 11.85
N PRO A 85 25.24 2.06 12.30
CA PRO A 85 25.39 2.45 13.69
C PRO A 85 24.48 3.64 14.03
N GLU A 86 23.79 3.55 15.17
CA GLU A 86 22.92 4.63 15.67
C GLU A 86 23.71 5.78 16.30
N THR A 87 24.93 5.50 16.77
CA THR A 87 25.71 6.49 17.52
C THR A 87 26.30 7.55 16.60
N SER A 88 26.10 8.82 16.96
CA SER A 88 26.64 9.99 16.25
C SER A 88 28.17 10.08 16.25
N THR A 89 28.85 9.28 17.08
CA THR A 89 30.32 9.20 17.16
C THR A 89 30.93 8.29 16.09
N SER A 90 30.12 7.46 15.42
CA SER A 90 30.57 6.68 14.28
C SER A 90 30.85 7.59 13.08
N LEU A 91 31.80 7.18 12.23
CA LEU A 91 32.16 7.94 11.03
C LEU A 91 30.92 8.17 10.13
N LEU A 92 30.07 7.14 10.02
CA LEU A 92 28.80 7.15 9.31
C LEU A 92 27.68 6.64 10.21
N SER A 93 26.98 7.56 10.87
CA SER A 93 25.73 7.24 11.55
C SER A 93 24.61 6.97 10.55
N LYS A 94 23.58 6.23 10.99
CA LYS A 94 22.36 5.97 10.21
C LYS A 94 21.77 7.25 9.62
N LEU A 95 21.68 8.32 10.43
CA LEU A 95 21.18 9.62 9.98
C LEU A 95 21.97 10.19 8.78
N LYS A 96 23.31 10.15 8.82
CA LYS A 96 24.14 10.66 7.71
C LYS A 96 23.94 9.85 6.44
N VAL A 97 23.77 8.54 6.56
CA VAL A 97 23.49 7.66 5.42
C VAL A 97 22.11 7.97 4.85
N GLN A 98 21.09 8.15 5.70
CA GLN A 98 19.74 8.51 5.27
C GLN A 98 19.70 9.87 4.56
N GLU A 99 20.38 10.88 5.10
CA GLU A 99 20.50 12.20 4.46
C GLU A 99 21.15 12.09 3.07
N TRP A 100 22.21 11.26 2.95
CA TRP A 100 22.84 10.99 1.66
C TRP A 100 21.88 10.27 0.71
N CYS A 101 21.15 9.25 1.17
CA CYS A 101 20.17 8.53 0.38
C CYS A 101 19.08 9.46 -0.18
N VAL A 102 18.51 10.32 0.67
CA VAL A 102 17.50 11.30 0.23
C VAL A 102 18.07 12.24 -0.83
N LYS A 103 19.32 12.70 -0.66
CA LYS A 103 19.99 13.59 -1.61
C LYS A 103 20.20 12.93 -2.97
N GLU A 104 20.61 11.67 -3.00
CA GLU A 104 20.95 10.93 -4.23
C GLU A 104 19.76 10.12 -4.80
N GLY A 105 18.60 10.17 -4.14
CA GLY A 105 17.38 9.47 -4.56
C GLY A 105 17.37 7.97 -4.28
N PHE A 106 18.13 7.51 -3.28
CA PHE A 106 18.15 6.12 -2.83
C PHE A 106 17.17 5.88 -1.67
N GLU A 107 16.63 4.67 -1.60
CA GLU A 107 16.03 4.10 -0.39
C GLU A 107 17.10 3.36 0.42
N LEU A 108 17.25 3.66 1.71
CA LEU A 108 18.12 2.88 2.61
C LEU A 108 17.36 1.66 3.15
N ILE A 109 17.91 0.47 2.95
CA ILE A 109 17.39 -0.78 3.53
C ILE A 109 18.47 -1.45 4.38
N GLU A 110 18.16 -1.67 5.66
CA GLU A 110 18.96 -2.50 6.56
C GLU A 110 18.51 -3.96 6.44
N LEU A 111 19.45 -4.89 6.24
CA LEU A 111 19.17 -6.33 6.21
C LEU A 111 18.82 -6.88 7.59
N GLN A 112 19.34 -6.25 8.65
CA GLN A 112 19.16 -6.63 10.04
C GLN A 112 18.97 -5.36 10.89
N PRO A 113 17.82 -4.67 10.75
CA PRO A 113 17.53 -3.50 11.58
C PRO A 113 17.40 -3.92 13.05
N LEU A 114 17.60 -2.96 13.95
CA LEU A 114 17.09 -3.12 15.30
C LEU A 114 15.57 -2.98 15.26
N VAL A 115 14.89 -4.02 15.70
CA VAL A 115 13.46 -4.01 15.89
C VAL A 115 13.19 -3.83 17.38
N ASP A 116 12.30 -2.90 17.71
CA ASP A 116 11.75 -2.78 19.05
C ASP A 116 10.53 -3.69 19.15
N GLU A 117 10.69 -4.85 19.78
CA GLU A 117 9.64 -5.87 19.89
C GLU A 117 8.42 -5.43 20.72
N GLU A 118 8.55 -4.39 21.55
CA GLU A 118 7.41 -3.83 22.28
C GLU A 118 6.62 -2.90 21.35
N TRP A 119 7.33 -2.04 20.62
CA TRP A 119 6.73 -1.15 19.62
C TRP A 119 6.03 -1.94 18.50
N ASP A 120 6.66 -2.99 17.97
CA ASP A 120 6.09 -3.84 16.90
C ASP A 120 4.77 -4.51 17.33
N LYS A 121 4.61 -4.85 18.61
CA LYS A 121 3.37 -5.47 19.13
C LYS A 121 2.20 -4.49 19.21
N GLU A 122 2.51 -3.20 19.27
CA GLU A 122 1.52 -2.12 19.32
C GLU A 122 1.12 -1.63 17.91
N GLN A 123 1.88 -1.99 16.87
CA GLN A 123 1.57 -1.63 15.50
C GLN A 123 0.57 -2.60 14.86
N ASP A 124 -0.50 -2.05 14.28
CA ASP A 124 -1.44 -2.82 13.45
C ASP A 124 -0.79 -3.34 12.15
N PHE A 125 0.32 -2.72 11.73
CA PHE A 125 1.06 -3.07 10.53
C PHE A 125 2.56 -3.08 10.81
N ILE A 126 3.15 -4.27 10.78
CA ILE A 126 4.60 -4.44 10.94
C ILE A 126 5.27 -4.08 9.62
N GLU A 127 6.20 -3.13 9.66
CA GLU A 127 7.00 -2.77 8.50
C GLU A 127 7.90 -3.94 8.08
N THR A 128 7.87 -4.28 6.79
CA THR A 128 8.80 -5.27 6.27
C THR A 128 10.18 -4.67 6.11
N CYS A 129 11.21 -5.42 6.52
CA CYS A 129 12.61 -5.01 6.46
C CYS A 129 13.46 -5.99 5.64
N GLY A 130 14.74 -5.65 5.43
CA GLY A 130 15.72 -6.50 4.77
C GLY A 130 15.34 -6.96 3.37
N VAL A 131 15.54 -8.24 3.07
CA VAL A 131 15.33 -8.79 1.71
C VAL A 131 13.87 -8.69 1.29
N ASP A 132 12.92 -8.86 2.21
CA ASP A 132 11.49 -8.75 1.91
C ASP A 132 11.14 -7.32 1.49
N ARG A 133 11.73 -6.30 2.13
CA ARG A 133 11.58 -4.91 1.71
C ARG A 133 12.15 -4.64 0.33
N ILE A 134 13.31 -5.20 0.00
CA ILE A 134 13.92 -5.11 -1.34
C ILE A 134 12.96 -5.71 -2.38
N ILE A 135 12.44 -6.91 -2.12
CA ILE A 135 11.50 -7.58 -3.02
C ILE A 135 10.25 -6.72 -3.22
N GLN A 136 9.69 -6.15 -2.16
CA GLN A 136 8.52 -5.27 -2.26
C GLN A 136 8.79 -4.02 -3.09
N ALA A 137 9.92 -3.34 -2.87
CA ALA A 137 10.29 -2.16 -3.65
C ALA A 137 10.38 -2.49 -5.15
N LEU A 138 11.01 -3.62 -5.49
CA LEU A 138 11.12 -4.10 -6.87
C LEU A 138 9.77 -4.54 -7.44
N GLN A 139 8.88 -5.14 -6.64
CA GLN A 139 7.53 -5.51 -7.05
C GLN A 139 6.57 -4.31 -7.15
N ALA A 140 6.85 -3.21 -6.47
CA ALA A 140 6.04 -1.99 -6.55
C ALA A 140 6.38 -1.14 -7.78
N HIS A 141 7.54 -1.37 -8.39
CA HIS A 141 7.98 -0.67 -9.58
C HIS A 141 7.13 -1.03 -10.82
N VAL A 142 6.96 -0.05 -11.72
CA VAL A 142 6.17 -0.18 -12.94
C VAL A 142 7.10 -0.58 -14.08
N TRP A 143 7.29 -1.89 -14.25
CA TRP A 143 8.20 -2.40 -15.27
C TRP A 143 7.71 -2.12 -16.71
N PRO A 144 8.60 -1.79 -17.67
CA PRO A 144 8.19 -1.51 -19.06
C PRO A 144 7.46 -2.66 -19.76
N ASN A 145 7.77 -3.91 -19.37
CA ASN A 145 7.16 -5.13 -19.89
C ASN A 145 6.07 -5.70 -18.96
N LEU A 146 5.56 -4.90 -18.02
CA LEU A 146 4.50 -5.30 -17.10
C LEU A 146 3.20 -5.60 -17.84
N VAL A 147 2.62 -6.76 -17.57
CA VAL A 147 1.30 -7.17 -18.08
C VAL A 147 0.32 -7.26 -16.91
N LEU A 148 -0.72 -6.41 -16.93
CA LEU A 148 -1.77 -6.43 -15.92
C LEU A 148 -2.60 -7.70 -16.02
N LYS A 149 -2.90 -8.29 -14.86
CA LYS A 149 -3.82 -9.42 -14.76
C LYS A 149 -5.25 -8.91 -14.88
N GLU A 150 -6.10 -9.70 -15.54
CA GLU A 150 -7.52 -9.42 -15.57
C GLU A 150 -8.08 -9.36 -14.14
N ARG A 151 -8.69 -8.22 -13.80
CA ARG A 151 -9.51 -8.15 -12.60
C ARG A 151 -10.71 -9.04 -12.82
N ARG A 152 -10.83 -10.09 -12.03
CA ARG A 152 -12.13 -10.73 -11.85
C ARG A 152 -12.98 -9.72 -11.10
N ASP A 153 -13.90 -9.07 -11.79
CA ASP A 153 -14.90 -8.25 -11.11
C ASP A 153 -15.57 -9.11 -10.05
N PRO A 154 -15.66 -8.64 -8.79
CA PRO A 154 -16.47 -9.32 -7.80
C PRO A 154 -17.89 -9.34 -8.33
N THR A 155 -18.32 -10.49 -8.85
CA THR A 155 -19.57 -10.66 -9.59
C THR A 155 -20.81 -10.49 -8.70
N THR A 156 -20.60 -10.22 -7.40
CA THR A 156 -21.65 -9.99 -6.41
C THR A 156 -21.17 -8.97 -5.37
N MET A 157 -22.11 -8.22 -4.79
CA MET A 157 -21.84 -7.37 -3.61
C MET A 157 -21.11 -8.17 -2.52
N ALA A 158 -21.53 -9.41 -2.22
CA ALA A 158 -20.83 -10.27 -1.27
C ALA A 158 -19.33 -10.47 -1.59
N GLY A 159 -18.96 -10.53 -2.88
CA GLY A 159 -17.56 -10.60 -3.32
C GLY A 159 -16.77 -9.31 -3.09
N LEU A 160 -17.42 -8.14 -3.10
CA LEU A 160 -16.80 -6.85 -2.77
C LEU A 160 -16.50 -6.74 -1.28
N TRP A 161 -17.45 -7.14 -0.43
CA TRP A 161 -17.31 -7.04 1.03
C TRP A 161 -16.31 -8.04 1.62
N HIS A 162 -15.97 -9.11 0.91
CA HIS A 162 -15.10 -10.20 1.43
C HIS A 162 -13.81 -10.38 0.63
N GLY A 163 -13.41 -9.38 -0.18
CA GLY A 163 -12.10 -9.40 -0.85
C GLY A 163 -11.94 -10.43 -1.98
N GLY A 164 -13.04 -10.90 -2.57
CA GLY A 164 -13.02 -11.65 -3.84
C GLY A 164 -12.57 -13.12 -3.78
N PHE A 165 -12.73 -13.83 -2.65
CA PHE A 165 -12.47 -15.27 -2.59
C PHE A 165 -13.65 -16.05 -2.00
N CYS A 166 -14.54 -16.55 -2.88
CA CYS A 166 -15.48 -17.62 -2.56
C CYS A 166 -15.12 -18.83 -3.42
N LYS A 167 -14.27 -19.73 -2.92
CA LYS A 167 -14.03 -21.03 -3.56
C LYS A 167 -15.17 -21.98 -3.16
N SER A 168 -16.36 -21.79 -3.74
CA SER A 168 -17.45 -22.75 -3.57
C SER A 168 -17.34 -23.81 -4.66
N THR A 169 -16.72 -24.94 -4.32
CA THR A 169 -16.81 -26.17 -5.11
C THR A 169 -18.21 -26.73 -4.94
N VAL A 170 -19.14 -26.35 -5.81
CA VAL A 170 -20.39 -27.08 -5.98
C VAL A 170 -20.06 -28.27 -6.87
N THR A 171 -19.79 -29.42 -6.25
CA THR A 171 -19.95 -30.70 -6.92
C THR A 171 -21.44 -31.01 -6.94
N ASP A 172 -22.04 -30.92 -8.12
CA ASP A 172 -23.33 -31.52 -8.44
C ASP A 172 -23.31 -33.01 -8.05
N HIS A 173 -24.29 -33.43 -7.25
CA HIS A 173 -24.74 -34.82 -7.27
C HIS A 173 -26.24 -34.88 -7.04
N ASP A 174 -26.95 -35.11 -8.14
CA ASP A 174 -28.33 -35.59 -8.19
C ASP A 174 -28.53 -36.82 -7.30
N SER A 175 -29.67 -36.89 -6.60
CA SER A 175 -30.52 -38.11 -6.60
C SER A 175 -31.83 -37.91 -5.83
N HIS A 176 -32.92 -38.03 -6.60
CA HIS A 176 -34.28 -38.45 -6.27
C HIS A 176 -34.65 -38.76 -4.81
N SER A 177 -35.76 -38.16 -4.37
CA SER A 177 -36.68 -38.88 -3.48
C SER A 177 -38.14 -38.50 -3.72
N THR A 178 -38.96 -39.54 -3.88
CA THR A 178 -40.40 -39.46 -4.13
C THR A 178 -41.13 -40.09 -2.94
N ARG A 179 -42.29 -39.51 -2.60
CA ARG A 179 -43.43 -40.04 -1.79
C ARG A 179 -43.56 -39.60 -0.32
N THR A 180 -44.69 -38.93 -0.09
CA THR A 180 -45.49 -38.70 1.14
C THR A 180 -46.29 -39.98 1.54
N PRO A 181 -47.19 -40.06 2.57
CA PRO A 181 -47.79 -39.00 3.43
C PRO A 181 -48.13 -39.31 4.94
N ARG A 182 -48.65 -38.27 5.63
CA ARG A 182 -49.48 -38.20 6.89
C ARG A 182 -48.81 -38.55 8.23
N ASP A 183 -49.06 -37.87 9.36
CA ASP A 183 -50.34 -37.39 9.91
C ASP A 183 -50.27 -36.12 10.81
N GLN A 184 -51.46 -35.66 11.21
CA GLN A 184 -51.90 -34.35 11.73
C GLN A 184 -51.47 -33.92 13.15
N SER A 185 -51.39 -32.60 13.37
CA SER A 185 -52.03 -31.92 14.51
C SER A 185 -52.17 -30.40 14.28
N GLU A 186 -53.38 -29.89 14.50
CA GLU A 186 -53.76 -28.47 14.46
C GLU A 186 -53.48 -27.78 15.81
N ASN A 187 -53.11 -26.50 15.83
CA ASN A 187 -54.01 -25.38 16.19
C ASN A 187 -53.27 -24.11 16.70
N ASN A 188 -53.67 -22.98 16.10
CA ASN A 188 -53.81 -21.60 16.60
C ASN A 188 -52.61 -20.72 17.05
N GLY A 189 -52.58 -19.47 16.53
CA GLY A 189 -52.16 -18.30 17.33
C GLY A 189 -51.34 -17.18 16.67
N GLN A 190 -52.00 -16.34 15.86
CA GLN A 190 -51.85 -14.85 15.77
C GLN A 190 -50.57 -14.17 15.22
N ASN A 191 -50.79 -13.50 14.07
CA ASN A 191 -50.40 -12.13 13.63
C ASN A 191 -49.31 -11.34 14.39
N SER A 192 -48.38 -10.74 13.63
CA SER A 192 -48.55 -9.35 13.14
C SER A 192 -47.37 -8.90 12.26
N SER A 193 -47.72 -8.17 11.20
CA SER A 193 -46.85 -7.61 10.16
C SER A 193 -47.22 -6.13 9.97
N GLU A 194 -46.29 -5.20 10.17
CA GLU A 194 -46.36 -3.78 9.80
C GLU A 194 -44.89 -3.36 9.57
N VAL A 195 -44.36 -3.00 8.40
CA VAL A 195 -44.68 -1.93 7.42
C VAL A 195 -44.78 -0.56 8.08
N CYS A 196 -43.71 0.23 7.96
CA CYS A 196 -43.70 1.64 8.35
C CYS A 196 -43.75 2.50 7.08
N GLU A 197 -44.86 3.22 6.92
CA GLU A 197 -45.05 4.25 5.89
C GLU A 197 -44.66 5.63 6.43
N ASP A 198 -44.15 6.47 5.52
CA ASP A 198 -43.94 7.91 5.65
C ASP A 198 -45.25 8.63 6.01
N GLN A 199 -45.19 9.58 6.96
CA GLN A 199 -45.87 10.87 6.77
C GLN A 199 -45.44 11.98 7.74
N ASP A 200 -45.35 13.13 7.11
CA ASP A 200 -44.99 14.48 7.53
C ASP A 200 -46.13 15.16 8.34
N GLN A 201 -45.80 15.92 9.41
CA GLN A 201 -46.46 17.17 9.85
C GLN A 201 -46.01 17.66 11.26
N ASN A 202 -45.07 18.62 11.25
CA ASN A 202 -45.08 19.93 11.92
C ASN A 202 -45.92 20.16 13.21
N THR A 203 -45.29 20.49 14.36
CA THR A 203 -45.58 21.71 15.15
C THR A 203 -44.52 22.01 16.25
N ARG A 204 -43.89 23.20 16.16
CA ARG A 204 -43.49 24.17 17.22
C ARG A 204 -42.70 23.65 18.45
N GLU A 205 -41.62 24.26 18.92
CA GLU A 205 -41.20 25.66 18.98
C GLU A 205 -39.78 25.62 19.57
N HIS A 206 -38.79 26.34 19.04
CA HIS A 206 -37.77 26.99 19.90
C HIS A 206 -37.06 28.12 19.13
N THR A 207 -37.43 29.33 19.55
CA THR A 207 -36.57 30.52 19.64
C THR A 207 -35.94 31.06 18.35
N ARG A 208 -36.66 32.01 17.73
CA ARG A 208 -36.06 33.12 16.99
C ARG A 208 -35.04 33.83 17.89
N ARG A 209 -33.74 33.63 17.65
CA ARG A 209 -32.70 34.58 18.05
C ARG A 209 -32.21 35.28 16.80
N THR A 210 -32.68 36.51 16.61
CA THR A 210 -31.94 37.54 15.88
C THR A 210 -30.62 37.75 16.60
N LEU A 211 -29.52 37.30 16.01
CA LEU A 211 -28.16 37.64 16.40
C LEU A 211 -27.36 37.83 15.12
N ASP A 212 -27.28 39.09 14.69
CA ASP A 212 -26.15 39.55 13.91
C ASP A 212 -24.87 39.24 14.72
N ASN A 213 -23.86 38.69 14.05
CA ASN A 213 -22.52 38.40 14.56
C ASN A 213 -22.41 37.23 15.55
N ILE A 214 -22.41 35.99 15.04
CA ILE A 214 -21.58 34.93 15.61
C ILE A 214 -20.98 34.17 14.43
N GLU A 215 -19.67 34.29 14.27
CA GLU A 215 -18.84 33.43 13.44
C GLU A 215 -18.80 32.04 14.13
N PRO A 216 -19.34 30.95 13.56
CA PRO A 216 -19.10 29.65 14.13
C PRO A 216 -17.70 29.23 13.68
N ALA A 217 -16.73 29.42 14.55
CA ALA A 217 -15.41 28.82 14.39
C ALA A 217 -15.60 27.29 14.28
N ALA A 218 -14.84 26.65 13.39
CA ALA A 218 -14.88 25.20 13.15
C ALA A 218 -14.71 24.34 14.41
N GLU A 219 -14.29 24.96 15.51
CA GLU A 219 -14.13 24.41 16.86
C GLU A 219 -15.46 24.00 17.51
N GLU A 220 -16.60 24.63 17.20
CA GLU A 220 -17.92 24.20 17.73
C GLU A 220 -18.48 22.95 17.04
N LEU A 221 -18.08 22.68 15.79
CA LEU A 221 -18.54 21.51 15.01
C LEU A 221 -17.84 20.21 15.42
N LEU A 222 -16.72 20.29 16.13
CA LEU A 222 -15.91 19.14 16.53
C LEU A 222 -16.12 18.71 17.99
N ASN A 223 -16.89 19.49 18.76
CA ASN A 223 -17.07 19.29 20.19
C ASN A 223 -18.32 18.49 20.58
N ASP A 224 -19.17 18.11 19.63
CA ASP A 224 -20.36 17.31 19.92
C ASP A 224 -20.14 15.85 19.49
N GLU A 225 -19.97 14.95 20.47
CA GLU A 225 -19.80 13.50 20.24
C GLU A 225 -21.03 12.82 19.62
N THR A 226 -22.10 13.57 19.29
CA THR A 226 -23.34 13.05 18.71
C THR A 226 -23.64 13.48 17.28
N THR A 227 -22.81 14.33 16.66
CA THR A 227 -23.02 14.70 15.25
C THR A 227 -22.72 13.53 14.33
N ASP A 228 -23.76 13.02 13.65
CA ASP A 228 -23.65 11.98 12.64
C ASP A 228 -22.90 12.51 11.41
N PHE A 229 -22.08 11.67 10.78
CA PHE A 229 -21.29 12.04 9.61
C PHE A 229 -22.17 12.48 8.44
N CYS A 230 -23.42 12.01 8.38
CA CYS A 230 -24.42 12.45 7.40
C CYS A 230 -24.76 13.93 7.56
N ASP A 231 -24.90 14.42 8.79
CA ASP A 231 -25.23 15.82 9.07
C ASP A 231 -24.05 16.74 8.74
N LEU A 232 -22.82 16.29 8.99
CA LEU A 232 -21.61 17.02 8.63
C LEU A 232 -21.46 17.14 7.10
N PHE A 233 -21.67 16.05 6.36
CA PHE A 233 -21.60 16.08 4.90
C PHE A 233 -22.73 16.88 4.25
N SER A 234 -23.89 16.96 4.90
CA SER A 234 -25.02 17.77 4.44
C SER A 234 -24.72 19.28 4.49
N GLN A 235 -23.77 19.70 5.33
CA GLN A 235 -23.40 21.12 5.50
C GLN A 235 -22.27 21.57 4.56
N LEU A 236 -21.50 20.63 3.98
CA LEU A 236 -20.42 20.91 3.03
C LEU A 236 -20.84 21.76 1.81
N PRO A 237 -22.01 21.52 1.17
CA PRO A 237 -22.45 22.35 0.04
C PRO A 237 -22.61 23.82 0.41
N MET A 238 -23.16 24.10 1.60
CA MET A 238 -23.37 25.47 2.09
C MET A 238 -22.05 26.16 2.43
N MET A 239 -21.11 25.43 3.04
CA MET A 239 -19.76 25.95 3.33
C MET A 239 -19.00 26.27 2.04
N LYS A 240 -19.10 25.39 1.03
CA LYS A 240 -18.47 25.58 -0.29
C LYS A 240 -19.02 26.81 -1.01
N GLU A 241 -20.34 26.98 -0.99
CA GLU A 241 -21.01 28.12 -1.64
C GLU A 241 -20.60 29.45 -0.98
N ARG A 242 -20.55 29.50 0.35
CA ARG A 242 -20.10 30.70 1.08
C ARG A 242 -18.64 31.04 0.80
N ALA A 243 -17.72 30.08 0.85
CA ALA A 243 -16.30 30.31 0.54
C ALA A 243 -16.10 30.84 -0.89
N SER A 244 -16.89 30.36 -1.85
CA SER A 244 -16.85 30.84 -3.24
C SER A 244 -17.45 32.23 -3.45
N SER A 245 -18.18 32.76 -2.45
CA SER A 245 -18.85 34.07 -2.50
C SER A 245 -18.12 35.17 -1.72
N MET A 246 -17.00 34.86 -1.06
CA MET A 246 -16.16 35.87 -0.42
C MET A 246 -15.40 36.70 -1.48
N PRO A 247 -15.32 38.04 -1.31
CA PRO A 247 -14.60 38.93 -2.22
C PRO A 247 -13.08 38.77 -2.17
#